data_AF-A0A2C7AE51-F1
#
_entry.id   AF-A0A2C7AE51-F1
#
_cell.length_a   1.000
_cell.length_b   1.000
_cell.length_c   1.000
_cell.angle_alpha   90.00
_cell.angle_beta   90.00
_cell.angle_gamma   90.00
#
_symmetry.space_group_name_H-M   'P 1'
#
loop_
_entity.id
_entity.type
_entity.pdbx_description
1 polymer ?
#
loop_
_entity_poly.entity_id
_entity_poly.type
_entity_poly.pdbx_seq_one_letter_code
_entity_poly.pdbx_strand_id
1 'polypeptide(L)'
;MPTSSREGVVRVAVAADGALHYAIPGAPETLPPVAPRALALAWDAARAAAAAEAWGPHRTLLFEGGAVLVLADADAACWAEAVDRAVGLGTLAGLALCLRLLALVELLGRASWTRGLFAIAADGIELHPALLAAAAAAPLDAGARFDETGMKRLLSNRIAGEAGAGVESGVAGRGATR
;
A
#
# COMPACT_ATOMS: atom_id res chain seq x y z
N MET A 1 19.34 -10.53 -20.59
CA MET A 1 19.92 -11.44 -19.58
C MET A 1 18.82 -11.76 -18.58
N PRO A 2 18.56 -13.04 -18.24
CA PRO A 2 17.54 -13.35 -17.27
C PRO A 2 18.05 -12.93 -15.90
N THR A 3 17.42 -11.94 -15.26
CA THR A 3 17.58 -11.72 -13.83
C THR A 3 16.96 -12.93 -13.14
N SER A 4 17.83 -13.86 -12.75
CA SER A 4 17.49 -14.98 -11.91
C SER A 4 16.88 -14.41 -10.64
N SER A 5 15.56 -14.56 -10.48
CA SER A 5 14.85 -14.28 -9.24
C SER A 5 15.44 -15.21 -8.19
N ARG A 6 16.43 -14.74 -7.43
CA ARG A 6 16.79 -15.41 -6.19
C ARG A 6 15.55 -15.31 -5.32
N GLU A 7 14.83 -16.42 -5.16
CA GLU A 7 13.83 -16.61 -4.12
C GLU A 7 14.56 -16.55 -2.77
N GLY A 8 14.97 -15.35 -2.38
CA GLY A 8 15.47 -15.10 -1.05
C GLY A 8 14.30 -15.16 -0.07
N VAL A 9 14.58 -15.63 1.13
CA VAL A 9 13.64 -15.53 2.25
C VAL A 9 13.97 -14.27 3.03
N VAL A 10 12.95 -13.52 3.44
CA VAL A 10 13.12 -12.38 4.35
C VAL A 10 13.67 -12.91 5.68
N ARG A 11 14.81 -12.38 6.12
CA ARG A 11 15.39 -12.73 7.43
C ARG A 11 15.13 -11.63 8.43
N VAL A 12 14.69 -11.99 9.62
CA VAL A 12 14.40 -11.06 10.70
C VAL A 12 15.33 -11.33 11.87
N ALA A 13 15.96 -10.27 12.38
CA ALA A 13 16.76 -10.30 13.60
C ALA A 13 16.19 -9.29 14.60
N VAL A 14 16.29 -9.62 15.88
CA VAL A 14 15.88 -8.75 16.99
C VAL A 14 17.15 -8.21 17.63
N ALA A 15 17.28 -6.88 17.73
CA ALA A 15 18.36 -6.22 18.44
C ALA A 15 18.13 -6.23 19.95
N ALA A 16 19.19 -5.91 20.72
CA ALA A 16 19.14 -5.91 22.18
C ALA A 16 18.15 -4.89 22.77
N ASP A 17 17.86 -3.82 22.03
CA ASP A 17 16.87 -2.79 22.37
C ASP A 17 15.43 -3.13 21.92
N GLY A 18 15.23 -4.31 21.33
CA GLY A 18 13.94 -4.75 20.80
C GLY A 18 13.64 -4.27 19.37
N ALA A 19 14.53 -3.52 18.73
CA ALA A 19 14.37 -3.14 17.33
C ALA A 19 14.43 -4.37 16.40
N LEU A 20 13.68 -4.33 15.31
CA LEU A 20 13.64 -5.42 14.33
C LEU A 20 14.43 -5.04 13.07
N HIS A 21 15.32 -5.92 12.64
CA HIS A 21 16.11 -5.76 11.42
C HIS A 21 15.70 -6.82 10.39
N TYR A 22 15.23 -6.35 9.24
CA TYR A 22 14.81 -7.20 8.13
C TYR A 22 15.87 -7.14 7.04
N ALA A 23 16.42 -8.29 6.65
CA ALA A 23 17.19 -8.44 5.42
C ALA A 23 16.26 -8.99 4.34
N ILE A 24 16.06 -8.20 3.28
CA ILE A 24 15.02 -8.39 2.27
C ILE A 24 15.68 -8.64 0.92
N PRO A 25 15.35 -9.73 0.22
CA PRO A 25 15.86 -9.96 -1.11
C PRO A 25 15.24 -9.02 -2.14
N GLY A 26 16.02 -8.70 -3.17
CA GLY A 26 15.64 -7.74 -4.20
C GLY A 26 15.53 -6.30 -3.68
N ALA A 27 14.89 -5.46 -4.49
CA ALA A 27 14.72 -4.03 -4.25
C ALA A 27 13.23 -3.68 -4.04
N PRO A 28 12.90 -2.53 -3.42
CA PRO A 28 11.50 -2.13 -3.17
C PRO A 28 10.61 -2.15 -4.41
N GLU A 29 11.15 -1.80 -5.58
CA GLU A 29 10.45 -1.76 -6.88
C GLU A 29 10.02 -3.15 -7.36
N THR A 30 10.68 -4.19 -6.84
CA THR A 30 10.41 -5.60 -7.21
C THR A 30 9.35 -6.25 -6.32
N LEU A 31 8.87 -5.54 -5.28
CA LEU A 31 7.86 -6.06 -4.37
C LEU A 31 6.53 -6.32 -5.12
N PRO A 32 5.93 -7.50 -4.91
CA PRO A 32 4.75 -7.91 -5.67
C PRO A 32 3.56 -6.98 -5.42
N PRO A 33 2.64 -6.83 -6.39
CA PRO A 33 1.35 -6.18 -6.12
C PRO A 33 0.57 -6.95 -5.05
N VAL A 34 -0.37 -6.27 -4.41
CA VAL A 34 -1.23 -6.84 -3.36
C VAL A 34 -2.70 -6.81 -3.77
N ALA A 35 -3.54 -7.55 -3.05
CA ALA A 35 -4.99 -7.46 -3.25
C ALA A 35 -5.51 -6.11 -2.69
N PRO A 36 -6.37 -5.36 -3.41
CA PRO A 36 -6.95 -4.11 -2.90
C PRO A 36 -7.70 -4.30 -1.57
N ARG A 37 -8.38 -5.44 -1.42
CA ARG A 37 -9.04 -5.80 -0.16
C ARG A 37 -8.06 -5.98 1.01
N ALA A 38 -6.88 -6.56 0.76
CA ALA A 38 -5.87 -6.69 1.80
C ALA A 38 -5.35 -5.31 2.23
N LEU A 39 -5.18 -4.38 1.27
CA LEU A 39 -4.78 -3.00 1.56
C LEU A 39 -5.84 -2.24 2.37
N ALA A 40 -7.13 -2.43 2.04
CA ALA A 40 -8.23 -1.86 2.81
C ALA A 40 -8.26 -2.38 4.26
N LEU A 41 -8.14 -3.69 4.44
CA LEU A 41 -8.09 -4.30 5.78
C LEU A 41 -6.87 -3.84 6.59
N ALA A 42 -5.71 -3.68 5.93
CA ALA A 42 -4.50 -3.16 6.55
C ALA A 42 -4.65 -1.69 6.97
N TRP A 43 -5.32 -0.87 6.15
CA TRP A 43 -5.68 0.51 6.50
C TRP A 43 -6.56 0.57 7.74
N ASP A 44 -7.62 -0.23 7.81
CA ASP A 44 -8.51 -0.25 8.98
C ASP A 44 -7.80 -0.75 10.24
N ALA A 45 -6.99 -1.80 10.12
CA ALA A 45 -6.19 -2.31 11.24
C ALA A 45 -5.18 -1.27 11.77
N ALA A 46 -4.48 -0.58 10.86
CA ALA A 46 -3.52 0.45 11.23
C ALA A 46 -4.18 1.66 11.89
N ARG A 47 -5.34 2.10 11.38
CA ARG A 47 -6.12 3.17 12.02
C ARG A 47 -6.60 2.78 13.42
N ALA A 48 -7.10 1.55 13.57
CA ALA A 48 -7.54 1.05 14.88
C ALA A 48 -6.37 0.98 15.88
N ALA A 49 -5.19 0.54 15.43
CA ALA A 49 -3.98 0.51 16.26
C ALA A 49 -3.52 1.93 16.66
N ALA A 50 -3.53 2.87 15.72
CA ALA A 50 -3.17 4.26 15.99
C ALA A 50 -4.14 4.91 16.98
N ALA A 51 -5.45 4.68 16.83
CA ALA A 51 -6.47 5.17 17.76
C ALA A 51 -6.33 4.56 19.17
N ALA A 52 -5.78 3.35 19.27
CA ALA A 52 -5.48 2.68 20.52
C ALA A 52 -4.08 3.00 21.07
N GLU A 53 -3.33 3.91 20.43
CA GLU A 53 -1.93 4.24 20.76
C GLU A 53 -1.04 2.98 20.86
N ALA A 54 -1.32 1.98 20.03
CA ALA A 54 -0.60 0.72 20.02
C ALA A 54 0.73 0.88 19.26
N TRP A 55 1.71 1.49 19.93
CA TRP A 55 3.05 1.71 19.37
C TRP A 55 3.75 0.39 19.04
N GLY A 56 4.52 0.41 17.95
CA GLY A 56 5.33 -0.71 17.50
C GLY A 56 6.82 -0.50 17.74
N PRO A 57 7.63 -1.58 17.70
CA PRO A 57 9.09 -1.45 17.73
C PRO A 57 9.60 -0.74 16.47
N HIS A 58 10.76 -0.08 16.60
CA HIS A 58 11.49 0.43 15.45
C HIS A 58 11.89 -0.71 14.51
N ARG A 59 11.83 -0.44 13.21
CA ARG A 59 12.20 -1.43 12.18
C ARG A 59 13.20 -0.84 11.20
N THR A 60 14.22 -1.62 10.86
CA THR A 60 15.12 -1.32 9.74
C THR A 60 14.91 -2.37 8.66
N LEU A 61 14.64 -1.91 7.43
CA LEU A 61 14.47 -2.74 6.25
C LEU A 61 15.67 -2.56 5.35
N LEU A 62 16.50 -3.59 5.23
CA LEU A 62 17.70 -3.62 4.39
C LEU A 62 17.42 -4.48 3.16
N PHE A 63 17.32 -3.83 2.00
CA PHE A 63 17.12 -4.49 0.71
C PHE A 63 18.44 -4.92 0.07
N GLU A 64 18.44 -6.07 -0.61
CA GLU A 64 19.54 -6.50 -1.46
C GLU A 64 19.69 -5.52 -2.64
N GLY A 65 20.77 -4.73 -2.64
CA GLY A 65 20.94 -3.60 -3.55
C GLY A 65 21.26 -2.29 -2.82
N GLY A 66 21.10 -2.28 -1.49
CA GLY A 66 21.61 -1.21 -0.63
C GLY A 66 20.58 -0.18 -0.19
N ALA A 67 19.32 -0.29 -0.62
CA ALA A 67 18.27 0.56 -0.08
C ALA A 67 18.02 0.21 1.39
N VAL A 68 17.98 1.24 2.24
CA VAL A 68 17.72 1.12 3.68
C VAL A 68 16.55 2.00 4.03
N LEU A 69 15.49 1.41 4.57
CA LEU A 69 14.34 2.14 5.09
C LEU A 69 14.27 1.96 6.61
N VAL A 70 13.97 3.05 7.30
CA VAL A 70 13.86 3.07 8.76
C VAL A 70 12.46 3.51 9.12
N LEU A 71 11.71 2.61 9.77
CA LEU A 71 10.39 2.87 10.34
C LEU A 71 10.59 3.19 11.82
N ALA A 72 10.93 4.43 12.13
CA ALA A 72 11.28 4.88 13.49
C ALA A 72 10.37 5.99 14.01
N ASP A 73 9.64 6.72 13.17
CA ASP A 73 8.60 7.60 13.68
C ASP A 73 7.43 6.76 14.24
N ALA A 74 6.74 7.31 15.23
CA ALA A 74 5.75 6.60 16.02
C ALA A 74 4.58 6.09 15.15
N ASP A 75 4.16 6.86 14.14
CA ASP A 75 3.08 6.50 13.24
C ASP A 75 3.50 5.33 12.34
N ALA A 76 4.64 5.42 11.65
CA ALA A 76 5.13 4.34 10.81
C ALA A 76 5.38 3.05 11.60
N ALA A 77 5.93 3.16 12.81
CA ALA A 77 6.16 2.00 13.68
C ALA A 77 4.85 1.36 14.16
N CYS A 78 3.85 2.16 14.54
CA CYS A 78 2.51 1.71 14.92
C CYS A 78 1.81 0.99 13.75
N TRP A 79 1.84 1.58 12.56
CA TRP A 79 1.18 1.03 11.38
C TRP A 79 1.87 -0.26 10.92
N ALA A 80 3.21 -0.29 10.92
CA ALA A 80 3.95 -1.49 10.60
C ALA A 80 3.65 -2.64 11.58
N GLU A 81 3.55 -2.35 12.88
CA GLU A 81 3.16 -3.34 13.89
C GLU A 81 1.74 -3.87 13.68
N ALA A 82 0.78 -3.00 13.33
CA ALA A 82 -0.58 -3.42 13.04
C ALA A 82 -0.64 -4.39 11.85
N VAL A 83 0.11 -4.10 10.78
CA VAL A 83 0.21 -4.98 9.62
C VAL A 83 0.95 -6.28 9.97
N ASP A 84 2.01 -6.21 10.78
CA ASP A 84 2.77 -7.37 11.24
C ASP A 84 1.88 -8.35 12.03
N ARG A 85 1.05 -7.84 12.94
CA ARG A 85 0.07 -8.66 13.68
C ARG A 85 -1.01 -9.26 12.78
N ALA A 86 -1.42 -8.54 11.73
CA ALA A 86 -2.50 -8.97 10.85
C ALA A 86 -2.05 -10.03 9.82
N VAL A 87 -0.86 -9.87 9.23
CA VAL A 87 -0.41 -10.71 8.10
C VAL A 87 1.05 -11.17 8.18
N GLY A 88 1.84 -10.62 9.10
CA GLY A 88 3.27 -10.91 9.26
C GLY A 88 4.17 -10.24 8.22
N LEU A 89 5.18 -9.49 8.68
CA LEU A 89 6.19 -8.84 7.84
C LEU A 89 7.41 -9.73 7.53
N GLY A 90 7.42 -10.97 8.02
CA GLY A 90 8.44 -11.97 7.66
C GLY A 90 8.35 -12.51 6.23
N THR A 91 7.49 -11.93 5.39
CA THR A 91 7.27 -12.36 4.00
C THR A 91 7.31 -11.18 3.04
N LEU A 92 7.67 -11.43 1.77
CA LEU A 92 7.63 -10.38 0.73
C LEU A 92 6.22 -9.82 0.52
N ALA A 93 5.18 -10.65 0.67
CA ALA A 93 3.79 -10.21 0.55
C ALA A 93 3.39 -9.26 1.70
N GLY A 94 3.78 -9.58 2.94
CA GLY A 94 3.54 -8.72 4.09
C GLY A 94 4.29 -7.39 4.01
N LEU A 95 5.56 -7.43 3.60
CA LEU A 95 6.35 -6.22 3.35
C LEU A 95 5.76 -5.37 2.23
N ALA A 96 5.35 -6.00 1.12
CA ALA A 96 4.69 -5.32 0.01
C ALA A 96 3.40 -4.62 0.43
N LEU A 97 2.60 -5.25 1.29
CA LEU A 97 1.38 -4.69 1.84
C LEU A 97 1.67 -3.49 2.74
N CYS A 98 2.60 -3.66 3.69
CA CYS A 98 3.00 -2.63 4.65
C CYS A 98 3.56 -1.38 3.94
N LEU A 99 4.51 -1.56 3.03
CA LEU A 99 5.14 -0.44 2.33
C LEU A 99 4.16 0.29 1.41
N ARG A 100 3.24 -0.42 0.75
CA ARG A 100 2.18 0.23 -0.04
C ARG A 100 1.20 1.01 0.82
N LEU A 101 0.88 0.52 2.01
CA LEU A 101 0.05 1.26 2.98
C LEU A 101 0.74 2.56 3.41
N LEU A 102 2.01 2.48 3.81
CA LEU A 102 2.78 3.66 4.23
C LEU A 102 2.99 4.65 3.08
N ALA A 103 3.29 4.16 1.87
CA ALA A 103 3.39 4.98 0.67
C ALA A 103 2.05 5.67 0.32
N LEU A 104 0.92 5.02 0.61
CA LEU A 104 -0.39 5.61 0.41
C LEU A 104 -0.65 6.76 1.40
N VAL A 105 -0.33 6.58 2.68
CA VAL A 105 -0.43 7.65 3.70
C VAL A 105 0.44 8.84 3.32
N GLU A 106 1.68 8.56 2.93
CA GLU A 106 2.63 9.58 2.48
C GLU A 106 2.09 10.35 1.27
N LEU A 107 1.54 9.64 0.28
CA LEU A 107 0.92 10.26 -0.89
C LEU A 107 -0.26 11.14 -0.50
N LEU A 108 -1.15 10.67 0.38
CA LEU A 108 -2.29 11.44 0.88
C LEU A 108 -1.85 12.71 1.62
N GLY A 109 -0.74 12.63 2.36
CA GLY A 109 -0.18 13.77 3.12
C GLY A 109 0.45 14.85 2.24
N ARG A 110 1.04 14.47 1.10
CA ARG A 110 1.79 15.42 0.24
C ARG A 110 1.07 15.85 -1.03
N ALA A 111 0.22 15.01 -1.61
CA ALA A 111 -0.34 15.22 -2.94
C ALA A 111 -1.75 15.82 -2.86
N SER A 112 -1.83 17.14 -3.00
CA SER A 112 -3.10 17.89 -2.86
C SER A 112 -4.20 17.48 -3.84
N TRP A 113 -3.87 16.87 -4.98
CA TRP A 113 -4.87 16.38 -5.94
C TRP A 113 -5.63 15.14 -5.45
N THR A 114 -5.16 14.48 -4.39
CA THR A 114 -5.87 13.35 -3.76
C THR A 114 -7.10 13.81 -2.98
N ARG A 115 -7.27 15.12 -2.76
CA ARG A 115 -8.47 15.70 -2.15
C ARG A 115 -9.70 15.29 -2.95
N GLY A 116 -10.66 14.64 -2.28
CA GLY A 116 -11.86 14.07 -2.90
C GLY A 116 -11.76 12.57 -3.25
N LEU A 117 -10.58 11.95 -3.10
CA LEU A 117 -10.41 10.49 -3.15
C LEU A 117 -10.48 9.83 -1.77
N PHE A 118 -10.81 10.62 -0.75
CA PHE A 118 -11.11 10.17 0.59
C PHE A 118 -12.19 11.08 1.19
N ALA A 119 -13.02 10.51 2.05
CA ALA A 119 -14.03 11.22 2.81
C ALA A 119 -13.69 11.12 4.30
N ILE A 120 -13.94 12.20 5.05
CA ILE A 120 -13.88 12.18 6.51
C ILE A 120 -15.31 11.90 6.99
N ALA A 121 -15.53 10.69 7.51
CA ALA A 121 -16.76 10.23 8.11
C ALA A 121 -16.64 10.21 9.66
N ALA A 122 -17.75 9.94 10.35
CA ALA A 122 -17.80 9.94 11.81
C ALA A 122 -16.92 8.85 12.45
N ASP A 123 -16.65 7.77 11.71
CA ASP A 123 -15.77 6.65 12.06
C ASP A 123 -14.36 6.78 11.46
N GLY A 124 -14.04 7.93 10.85
CA GLY A 124 -12.72 8.28 10.36
C GLY A 124 -12.65 8.43 8.84
N ILE A 125 -11.49 8.15 8.25
CA ILE A 125 -11.22 8.38 6.84
C ILE A 125 -11.59 7.14 6.01
N GLU A 126 -12.53 7.31 5.08
CA GLU A 126 -12.89 6.33 4.06
C GLU A 126 -12.15 6.62 2.75
N LEU A 127 -11.47 5.61 2.20
CA LEU A 127 -10.69 5.74 0.97
C LEU A 127 -11.50 5.29 -0.25
N HIS A 128 -11.42 6.03 -1.35
CA HIS A 128 -12.09 5.67 -2.59
C HIS A 128 -11.56 4.31 -3.12
N PRO A 129 -12.44 3.38 -3.57
CA PRO A 129 -12.02 2.06 -4.06
C PRO A 129 -10.98 2.12 -5.20
N ALA A 130 -11.13 3.07 -6.13
CA ALA A 130 -10.16 3.28 -7.21
C ALA A 130 -8.75 3.64 -6.70
N LEU A 131 -8.64 4.37 -5.57
CA LEU A 131 -7.38 4.72 -4.91
C LEU A 131 -6.71 3.47 -4.34
N LEU A 132 -7.47 2.67 -3.59
CA LEU A 132 -7.01 1.38 -3.06
C LEU A 132 -6.54 0.46 -4.18
N ALA A 133 -7.31 0.35 -5.27
CA ALA A 133 -6.94 -0.46 -6.42
C ALA A 133 -5.69 0.06 -7.17
N ALA A 134 -5.41 1.37 -7.14
CA ALA A 134 -4.21 1.94 -7.74
C ALA A 134 -2.98 1.64 -6.86
N ALA A 135 -3.06 1.95 -5.58
CA ALA A 135 -1.99 1.72 -4.62
C ALA A 135 -1.62 0.23 -4.50
N ALA A 136 -2.61 -0.67 -4.59
CA ALA A 136 -2.39 -2.10 -4.53
C ALA A 136 -1.56 -2.65 -5.72
N ALA A 137 -1.66 -2.02 -6.89
CA ALA A 137 -1.04 -2.50 -8.12
C ALA A 137 0.20 -1.70 -8.55
N ALA A 138 0.29 -0.42 -8.20
CA ALA A 138 1.38 0.43 -8.62
C ALA A 138 2.73 -0.07 -8.08
N PRO A 139 3.81 0.04 -8.88
CA PRO A 139 5.16 -0.20 -8.39
C PRO A 139 5.53 0.90 -7.38
N LEU A 140 6.35 0.52 -6.41
CA LEU A 140 7.05 1.47 -5.55
C LEU A 140 8.35 1.92 -6.23
N ASP A 141 8.89 3.06 -5.83
CA ASP A 141 10.23 3.50 -6.18
C ASP A 141 11.29 2.97 -5.19
N ALA A 142 12.57 3.31 -5.42
CA ALA A 142 13.69 2.92 -4.57
C ALA A 142 13.56 3.37 -3.10
N GLY A 143 12.76 4.40 -2.84
CA GLY A 143 12.44 4.92 -1.51
C GLY A 143 11.17 4.32 -0.91
N ALA A 144 10.61 3.28 -1.55
CA ALA A 144 9.30 2.70 -1.23
C ALA A 144 8.15 3.70 -1.27
N ARG A 145 8.17 4.66 -2.19
CA ARG A 145 7.10 5.65 -2.41
C ARG A 145 6.39 5.40 -3.73
N PHE A 146 5.19 5.97 -3.87
CA PHE A 146 4.53 6.00 -5.17
C PHE A 146 4.99 7.19 -6.00
N ASP A 147 5.25 6.97 -7.29
CA ASP A 147 5.40 8.06 -8.27
C ASP A 147 4.08 8.82 -8.38
N GLU A 148 4.08 10.10 -8.03
CA GLU A 148 2.88 10.92 -7.96
C GLU A 148 2.23 11.09 -9.33
N THR A 149 3.04 11.36 -10.36
CA THR A 149 2.55 11.60 -11.72
C THR A 149 1.93 10.33 -12.30
N GLY A 150 2.60 9.20 -12.09
CA GLY A 150 2.12 7.87 -12.44
C GLY A 150 0.81 7.54 -11.73
N MET A 151 0.72 7.76 -10.43
CA MET A 151 -0.51 7.53 -9.65
C MET A 151 -1.68 8.37 -10.14
N LYS A 152 -1.47 9.68 -10.36
CA LYS A 152 -2.51 10.59 -10.84
C LYS A 152 -3.06 10.14 -12.20
N ARG A 153 -2.17 9.72 -13.11
CA ARG A 153 -2.55 9.20 -14.43
C ARG A 153 -3.32 7.88 -14.33
N LEU A 154 -2.85 6.93 -13.51
CA LEU A 154 -3.54 5.65 -13.30
C LEU A 154 -4.96 5.85 -12.75
N LEU A 155 -5.12 6.76 -11.79
CA LEU A 155 -6.42 7.07 -11.18
C LEU A 155 -7.37 7.76 -12.15
N SER A 156 -6.88 8.75 -12.90
CA SER A 156 -7.68 9.45 -13.91
C SER A 156 -8.25 8.47 -14.94
N ASN A 157 -7.43 7.52 -15.41
CA ASN A 157 -7.84 6.49 -16.36
C ASN A 157 -8.88 5.53 -15.77
N ARG A 158 -8.72 5.13 -14.50
CA ARG A 158 -9.66 4.20 -13.84
C ARG A 158 -11.02 4.85 -13.60
N ILE A 159 -11.05 6.07 -13.09
CA ILE A 159 -12.30 6.80 -12.83
C ILE A 159 -13.04 7.07 -14.16
N ALA A 160 -12.30 7.44 -15.22
CA ALA A 160 -12.88 7.57 -16.55
C ALA A 160 -13.44 6.24 -17.10
N GLY A 161 -12.76 5.12 -16.85
CA GLY A 161 -13.22 3.79 -17.25
C GLY A 161 -14.47 3.31 -16.51
N GLU A 162 -14.57 3.61 -15.20
CA GLU A 162 -15.78 3.32 -14.39
C GLU A 162 -16.99 4.11 -14.90
N ALA A 163 -16.80 5.38 -15.27
CA ALA A 163 -17.86 6.21 -15.86
C ALA A 163 -18.30 5.70 -17.25
N GLY A 164 -17.38 5.16 -18.05
CA GLY A 164 -17.69 4.57 -19.36
C GLY A 164 -18.45 3.24 -19.28
N ALA A 165 -18.06 2.35 -18.37
CA ALA A 165 -18.69 1.03 -18.20
C ALA A 165 -20.16 1.12 -17.73
N GLY A 166 -20.53 2.19 -17.03
CA GLY A 166 -21.92 2.46 -16.62
C GLY A 166 -22.85 2.86 -17.77
N VAL A 167 -22.31 3.36 -18.89
CA VAL A 167 -23.11 3.83 -20.04
C VAL A 167 -23.43 2.69 -21.02
N GLU A 168 -22.57 1.67 -21.13
CA GLU A 168 -22.75 0.56 -22.08
C GLU A 168 -23.79 -0.48 -21.64
N SER A 169 -24.11 -0.58 -20.34
CA SER A 169 -25.18 -1.48 -19.85
C SER A 169 -26.62 -0.92 -20.03
N GLY A 170 -26.77 0.33 -20.51
CA GLY A 170 -28.07 0.98 -20.66
C GLY A 170 -28.76 0.84 -22.02
N VAL A 171 -28.09 0.27 -23.04
CA VAL A 171 -28.58 0.24 -24.43
C VAL A 171 -28.79 -1.20 -24.91
N ALA A 172 -29.62 -1.96 -24.21
CA ALA A 172 -30.12 -3.25 -24.71
C ALA A 172 -31.59 -3.43 -24.30
N GLY A 173 -32.48 -2.61 -24.86
CA GLY A 173 -33.90 -2.70 -24.51
C GLY A 173 -34.81 -1.64 -25.12
N ARG A 174 -34.75 -1.43 -26.44
CA ARG A 174 -35.91 -0.88 -27.16
C ARG A 174 -35.81 -1.14 -28.66
N GLY A 175 -36.60 -2.09 -29.12
CA GLY A 175 -36.72 -2.45 -30.53
C GLY A 175 -37.74 -3.57 -30.75
N ALA A 176 -38.91 -3.46 -30.13
CA ALA A 176 -40.10 -4.20 -30.54
C ALA A 176 -41.16 -3.21 -31.02
N THR A 177 -42.00 -3.66 -31.94
CA THR A 177 -42.92 -2.93 -32.84
C THR A 177 -42.19 -2.39 -34.07
N ARG A 178 -42.58 -2.73 -35.30
CA ARG A 178 -43.92 -3.06 -35.82
C ARG A 178 -43.80 -3.94 -37.07
#